data_AF-A0A976PWH4-F1
#
_entry.id   AF-A0A976PWH4-F1
#
_cell.length_a   1.000
_cell.length_b   1.000
_cell.length_c   1.000
_cell.angle_alpha   90.00
_cell.angle_beta   90.00
_cell.angle_gamma   90.00
#
_symmetry.space_group_name_H-M   'P 1'
#
loop_
_entity.id
_entity.type
_entity.pdbx_description
1 polymer ?
#
loop_
_entity_poly.entity_id
_entity_poly.type
_entity_poly.pdbx_seq_one_letter_code
_entity_poly.pdbx_strand_id
1 'polypeptide(L)'
;MRHPENNETAQSSHGTSDGQAVDLLRRCGYGLLAFAAVLGIAHFLWPEYRWGQGRHSYFNLANSLTLASWLVSMQLVLIALLALVALWRERRSGRADGLVTHWIWGIGAVVALVLSLAEVTRFPRRLELLGLPSPDVYESFVIFSLWLALLLLFGGFLVWRLAASAGPGRRYAVLGLSLWILHFLLSVLNRSGLVPESSLPMAVGIWGLALLAGTTFLLMAIGEYALGGQAIDLSVEERSPDIAAAPAERKIGTLVGVGLTTLTLISLQVILFQVLTISGDYLTAQSVIAAALLGISLGGLVGFLTADKAAAETLAAASLLLPLTIVTAFGAGVSMLDTPLVAAMLLMFPFAAGSVLISIVLVRNRSHIVYFIDLLGAALGALLVSPALSHFREESSMLLLSALSSAAALCFIFGYPGRRLRWLLATTAVAATAAFTWAALGNLETDRLNVVRTKLLERYPNSRVLFSASSLVGRYDVVRRRPDQSSLSAYENGRITDTIRNRPPEQYRIDPRVPHNLMDDPVILILGISGDGITKTARSLGSMVYGAEINPAVVRLQTGALVPYNGDAYRDIEYEVVDGRTYIEESPHSYDMITLMNAHAARGRTSGRAPSPEYLHTREAMVS
;
A
#
# COMPACT_ATOMS: atom_id res chain seq x y z
N MET A 1 61.80 -38.60 22.80
CA MET A 1 61.85 -37.13 22.80
C MET A 1 60.43 -36.63 22.60
N ARG A 2 59.81 -36.11 23.67
CA ARG A 2 58.47 -35.52 23.66
C ARG A 2 58.63 -34.02 23.46
N HIS A 3 58.03 -33.47 22.41
CA HIS A 3 57.94 -32.02 22.21
C HIS A 3 56.90 -31.46 23.19
N PRO A 4 57.21 -30.38 23.93
CA PRO A 4 56.22 -29.69 24.75
C PRO A 4 55.26 -28.90 23.84
N GLU A 5 53.97 -29.10 24.08
CA GLU A 5 52.87 -28.33 23.49
C GLU A 5 52.97 -26.87 23.93
N ASN A 6 53.24 -25.97 22.96
CA ASN A 6 53.01 -24.54 23.14
C ASN A 6 51.50 -24.28 23.03
N ASN A 7 50.83 -24.41 24.17
CA ASN A 7 49.47 -23.88 24.38
C ASN A 7 49.57 -22.36 24.54
N GLU A 8 49.84 -21.65 23.44
CA GLU A 8 49.65 -20.20 23.41
C GLU A 8 48.15 -19.91 23.53
N THR A 9 47.81 -19.42 24.71
CA THR A 9 46.53 -18.80 25.06
C THR A 9 46.21 -17.67 24.08
N ALA A 10 45.53 -18.02 22.98
CA ALA A 10 44.76 -17.07 22.18
C ALA A 10 43.58 -16.61 23.03
N GLN A 11 43.84 -15.65 23.93
CA GLN A 11 42.79 -14.86 24.58
C GLN A 11 42.03 -14.13 23.46
N SER A 12 40.92 -14.72 23.05
CA SER A 12 40.02 -14.19 22.03
C SER A 12 39.52 -12.82 22.47
N SER A 13 39.97 -11.77 21.78
CA SER A 13 39.55 -10.38 21.96
C SER A 13 38.13 -10.10 21.45
N HIS A 14 37.21 -11.07 21.55
CA HIS A 14 35.85 -10.98 21.00
C HIS A 14 34.84 -10.24 21.90
N GLY A 15 35.28 -9.59 22.97
CA GLY A 15 34.40 -8.91 23.92
C GLY A 15 33.92 -7.49 23.57
N THR A 16 34.17 -6.96 22.36
CA THR A 16 34.00 -5.51 22.09
C THR A 16 32.82 -5.10 21.21
N SER A 17 32.17 -6.01 20.46
CA SER A 17 31.13 -5.61 19.48
C SER A 17 29.81 -5.15 20.11
N ASP A 18 29.35 -5.83 21.16
CA ASP A 18 28.03 -5.56 21.75
C ASP A 18 28.01 -4.22 22.51
N GLY A 19 29.11 -3.87 23.17
CA GLY A 19 29.27 -2.58 23.83
C GLY A 19 29.22 -1.40 22.85
N GLN A 20 29.73 -1.58 21.63
CA GLN A 20 29.73 -0.53 20.60
C GLN A 20 28.32 -0.21 20.10
N ALA A 21 27.44 -1.21 19.96
CA ALA A 21 26.07 -0.98 19.51
C ALA A 21 25.24 -0.20 20.54
N VAL A 22 25.37 -0.55 21.83
CA VAL A 22 24.71 0.15 22.93
C VAL A 22 25.22 1.59 23.04
N ASP A 23 26.54 1.79 22.96
CA ASP A 23 27.13 3.12 23.01
C ASP A 23 26.74 3.98 21.81
N LEU A 24 26.67 3.40 20.61
CA LEU A 24 26.19 4.10 19.41
C LEU A 24 24.73 4.55 19.60
N LEU A 25 23.85 3.65 20.08
CA LEU A 25 22.45 3.97 20.28
C LEU A 25 22.26 5.06 21.34
N ARG A 26 23.07 5.02 22.41
CA ARG A 26 23.10 6.05 23.45
C ARG A 26 23.56 7.40 22.89
N ARG A 27 24.60 7.43 22.05
CA ARG A 27 25.05 8.64 21.35
C ARG A 27 23.99 9.19 20.41
N CYS A 28 23.31 8.34 19.65
CA CYS A 28 22.18 8.74 18.80
C CYS A 28 21.01 9.29 19.64
N GLY A 29 20.69 8.66 20.77
CA GLY A 29 19.68 9.14 21.72
C GLY A 29 20.01 10.52 22.27
N TYR A 30 21.25 10.76 22.67
CA TYR A 30 21.71 12.08 23.10
C TYR A 30 21.69 13.11 21.96
N GLY A 31 22.05 12.72 20.74
CA GLY A 31 21.93 13.56 19.56
C GLY A 31 20.48 13.98 19.28
N LEU A 32 19.53 13.04 19.37
CA LEU A 32 18.10 13.31 19.23
C LEU A 32 17.57 14.21 20.35
N LEU A 33 18.02 14.00 21.59
CA LEU A 33 17.64 14.84 22.73
C LEU A 33 18.17 16.26 22.58
N ALA A 34 19.43 16.42 22.16
CA ALA A 34 20.03 17.72 21.88
C ALA A 34 19.29 18.42 20.73
N PHE A 35 18.94 17.68 19.68
CA PHE A 35 18.14 18.20 18.58
C PHE A 35 16.74 18.65 19.02
N ALA A 36 16.05 17.86 19.85
CA ALA A 36 14.77 18.24 20.45
C ALA A 36 14.89 19.49 21.34
N ALA A 37 15.98 19.61 22.10
CA ALA A 37 16.26 20.80 22.90
C ALA A 37 16.51 22.04 22.02
N VAL A 38 17.27 21.91 20.93
CA VAL A 38 17.46 22.99 19.94
C VAL A 38 16.15 23.40 19.29
N LEU A 39 15.29 22.44 18.92
CA LEU A 39 13.95 22.72 18.41
C LEU A 39 13.08 23.43 19.45
N GLY A 40 13.26 23.11 20.74
CA GLY A 40 12.58 23.80 21.84
C GLY A 40 13.05 25.23 22.04
N ILE A 41 14.36 25.45 21.99
CA ILE A 41 14.96 26.79 22.06
C ILE A 41 14.53 27.62 20.85
N ALA A 42 14.61 27.07 19.64
CA ALA A 42 14.11 27.71 18.43
C ALA A 42 12.63 28.09 18.59
N HIS A 43 11.84 27.21 19.21
CA HIS A 43 10.44 27.53 19.47
C HIS A 43 10.23 28.72 20.40
N PHE A 44 11.02 28.78 21.46
CA PHE A 44 10.99 29.87 22.42
C PHE A 44 11.44 31.21 21.79
N LEU A 45 12.44 31.17 20.91
CA LEU A 45 13.00 32.36 20.26
C LEU A 45 12.12 32.93 19.15
N TRP A 46 11.27 32.10 18.53
CA TRP A 46 10.45 32.49 17.38
C TRP A 46 8.99 32.04 17.53
N PRO A 47 8.26 32.51 18.57
CA PRO A 47 6.93 32.02 18.92
C PRO A 47 5.87 32.21 17.81
N GLU A 48 6.11 33.12 16.85
CA GLU A 48 5.30 33.29 15.64
C GLU A 48 5.29 32.03 14.75
N TYR A 49 6.32 31.20 14.85
CA TYR A 49 6.35 29.90 14.23
C TYR A 49 5.83 28.86 15.21
N ARG A 50 4.61 28.38 14.97
CA ARG A 50 3.95 27.45 15.90
C ARG A 50 4.56 26.05 15.78
N TRP A 51 4.75 25.39 16.92
CA TRP A 51 4.88 23.94 16.99
C TRP A 51 3.52 23.34 16.61
N GLY A 52 3.40 22.94 15.36
CA GLY A 52 2.12 22.55 14.80
C GLY A 52 1.89 23.15 13.43
N GLN A 53 0.82 22.70 12.80
CA GLN A 53 0.66 22.80 11.35
C GLN A 53 -0.03 24.11 10.96
N GLY A 54 0.56 24.82 10.00
CA GLY A 54 0.04 26.05 9.40
C GLY A 54 1.08 26.64 8.44
N ARG A 55 0.73 27.70 7.71
CA ARG A 55 1.70 28.41 6.84
C ARG A 55 2.91 28.95 7.63
N HIS A 56 2.77 29.07 8.94
CA HIS A 56 3.75 29.60 9.89
C HIS A 56 4.45 28.48 10.69
N SER A 57 4.76 27.34 10.08
CA SER A 57 5.61 26.32 10.74
C SER A 57 7.06 26.49 10.29
N TYR A 58 8.02 26.21 11.17
CA TYR A 58 9.48 26.30 10.88
C TYR A 58 9.91 25.55 9.61
N PHE A 59 9.18 24.49 9.26
CA PHE A 59 9.46 23.65 8.10
C PHE A 59 8.14 23.28 7.42
N ASN A 60 7.51 24.25 6.75
CA ASN A 60 6.31 23.98 5.97
C ASN A 60 6.68 23.31 4.64
N LEU A 61 6.75 21.98 4.64
CA LEU A 61 7.04 21.17 3.46
C LEU A 61 5.80 21.00 2.57
N ALA A 62 5.20 22.09 2.07
CA ALA A 62 4.10 22.20 1.08
C ALA A 62 2.81 21.36 1.29
N ASN A 63 2.84 20.36 2.17
CA ASN A 63 1.86 19.33 2.44
C ASN A 63 1.46 19.35 3.91
N SER A 64 1.66 20.49 4.61
CA SER A 64 1.29 20.75 6.00
C SER A 64 1.91 19.82 7.08
N LEU A 65 2.85 18.93 6.70
CA LEU A 65 3.59 18.05 7.63
C LEU A 65 4.73 18.86 8.24
N THR A 66 4.87 18.81 9.58
CA THR A 66 5.99 19.47 10.26
C THR A 66 7.16 18.49 10.39
N LEU A 67 8.38 19.02 10.46
CA LEU A 67 9.58 18.24 10.77
C LEU A 67 9.42 17.45 12.08
N ALA A 68 8.71 18.03 13.06
CA ALA A 68 8.44 17.40 14.34
C ALA A 68 7.56 16.14 14.22
N SER A 69 6.44 16.18 13.50
CA SER A 69 5.61 14.99 13.28
C SER A 69 6.36 13.90 12.52
N TRP A 70 7.24 14.28 11.58
CA TRP A 70 8.16 13.34 10.93
C TRP A 70 9.12 12.70 11.94
N LEU A 71 9.78 13.50 12.78
CA LEU A 71 10.74 12.98 13.77
C LEU A 71 10.05 12.06 14.80
N VAL A 72 8.90 12.47 15.33
CA VAL A 72 8.08 11.67 16.26
C VAL A 72 7.69 10.35 15.61
N SER A 73 7.21 10.38 14.36
CA SER A 73 6.85 9.18 13.63
C SER A 73 8.03 8.23 13.42
N MET A 74 9.21 8.74 13.02
CA MET A 74 10.41 7.94 12.88
C MET A 74 10.86 7.32 14.21
N GLN A 75 10.80 8.10 15.30
CA GLN A 75 11.11 7.61 16.65
C GLN A 75 10.14 6.51 17.09
N LEU A 76 8.85 6.64 16.78
CA LEU A 76 7.84 5.62 17.04
C LEU A 76 8.06 4.32 16.24
N VAL A 77 8.49 4.41 14.97
CA VAL A 77 8.92 3.22 14.21
C VAL A 77 10.09 2.54 14.90
N LEU A 78 11.11 3.31 15.31
CA LEU A 78 12.30 2.76 15.96
C LEU A 78 11.96 2.13 17.33
N ILE A 79 11.06 2.74 18.10
CA ILE A 79 10.47 2.18 19.32
C ILE A 79 9.81 0.82 19.03
N ALA A 80 9.04 0.72 17.95
CA ALA A 80 8.41 -0.54 17.57
C ALA A 80 9.43 -1.62 17.21
N LEU A 81 10.49 -1.27 16.46
CA LEU A 81 11.57 -2.19 16.11
C LEU A 81 12.29 -2.69 17.38
N LEU A 82 12.64 -1.80 18.30
CA LEU A 82 13.31 -2.17 19.55
C LEU A 82 12.41 -3.03 20.46
N ALA A 83 11.11 -2.75 20.48
CA ALA A 83 10.14 -3.60 21.17
C ALA A 83 10.07 -5.01 20.58
N LEU A 84 10.16 -5.16 19.25
CA LEU A 84 10.24 -6.47 18.59
C LEU A 84 11.57 -7.19 18.89
N VAL A 85 12.68 -6.46 18.98
CA VAL A 85 13.97 -7.02 19.42
C VAL A 85 13.88 -7.53 20.85
N ALA A 86 13.28 -6.74 21.76
CA ALA A 86 13.06 -7.14 23.14
C ALA A 86 12.16 -8.39 23.24
N LEU A 87 11.07 -8.44 22.45
CA LEU A 87 10.20 -9.61 22.33
C LEU A 87 10.98 -10.86 21.90
N TRP A 88 11.79 -10.73 20.84
CA TRP A 88 12.60 -11.84 20.32
C TRP A 88 13.60 -12.34 21.37
N ARG A 89 14.28 -11.40 22.04
CA ARG A 89 15.26 -11.71 23.09
C ARG A 89 14.62 -12.47 24.25
N GLU A 90 13.47 -12.00 24.74
CA GLU A 90 12.76 -12.69 25.82
C GLU A 90 12.31 -14.09 25.41
N ARG A 91 11.75 -14.25 24.20
CA ARG A 91 11.36 -15.56 23.68
C ARG A 91 12.53 -16.54 23.61
N ARG A 92 13.72 -16.06 23.23
CA ARG A 92 14.91 -16.89 23.12
C ARG A 92 15.51 -17.24 24.48
N SER A 93 15.42 -16.34 25.44
CA SER A 93 15.97 -16.54 26.78
C SER A 93 15.33 -17.69 27.56
N GLY A 94 14.21 -18.25 27.08
CA GLY A 94 13.50 -19.35 27.73
C GLY A 94 12.94 -18.99 29.11
N ARG A 95 13.03 -17.73 29.53
CA ARG A 95 12.50 -17.27 30.81
C ARG A 95 11.00 -17.51 30.86
N ALA A 96 10.56 -18.23 31.87
CA ALA A 96 9.17 -18.59 32.10
C ALA A 96 8.28 -17.42 32.57
N ASP A 97 8.74 -16.17 32.43
CA ASP A 97 8.03 -14.95 32.86
C ASP A 97 6.62 -14.80 32.23
N GLY A 98 6.26 -15.69 31.31
CA GLY A 98 4.88 -15.97 30.94
C GLY A 98 4.51 -15.42 29.58
N LEU A 99 3.48 -16.01 28.97
CA LEU A 99 2.92 -15.58 27.70
C LEU A 99 2.61 -14.07 27.68
N VAL A 100 2.23 -13.52 28.83
CA VAL A 100 1.81 -12.13 29.05
C VAL A 100 2.90 -11.14 28.66
N THR A 101 4.15 -11.36 29.05
CA THR A 101 5.25 -10.41 28.79
C THR A 101 5.53 -10.26 27.29
N HIS A 102 5.50 -11.39 26.57
CA HIS A 102 5.66 -11.40 25.12
C HIS A 102 4.56 -10.61 24.40
N TRP A 103 3.31 -10.73 24.88
CA TRP A 103 2.20 -9.98 24.29
C TRP A 103 2.35 -8.47 24.54
N ILE A 104 2.87 -8.04 25.68
CA ILE A 104 3.05 -6.61 25.97
C ILE A 104 4.09 -5.98 25.01
N TRP A 105 5.21 -6.64 24.72
CA TRP A 105 6.16 -6.16 23.72
C TRP A 105 5.56 -6.09 22.31
N GLY A 106 4.80 -7.13 21.93
CA GLY A 106 4.10 -7.16 20.64
C GLY A 106 3.06 -6.05 20.50
N ILE A 107 2.23 -5.86 21.53
CA ILE A 107 1.21 -4.80 21.60
C ILE A 107 1.89 -3.43 21.57
N GLY A 108 2.95 -3.22 22.35
CA GLY A 108 3.72 -1.97 22.36
C GLY A 108 4.27 -1.61 20.98
N ALA A 109 4.82 -2.60 20.26
CA ALA A 109 5.29 -2.41 18.89
C ALA A 109 4.15 -2.01 17.93
N VAL A 110 3.00 -2.69 18.01
CA VAL A 110 1.82 -2.37 17.18
C VAL A 110 1.29 -0.98 17.50
N VAL A 111 1.12 -0.63 18.78
CA VAL A 111 0.63 0.70 19.19
C VAL A 111 1.60 1.80 18.74
N ALA A 112 2.91 1.59 18.87
CA ALA A 112 3.90 2.54 18.38
C ALA A 112 3.86 2.70 16.85
N LEU A 113 3.67 1.62 16.08
CA LEU A 113 3.48 1.71 14.62
C LEU A 113 2.18 2.43 14.25
N VAL A 114 1.08 2.17 14.95
CA VAL A 114 -0.20 2.87 14.73
C VAL A 114 -0.08 4.35 15.05
N LEU A 115 0.59 4.72 16.14
CA LEU A 115 0.88 6.11 16.49
C LEU A 115 1.79 6.78 15.45
N SER A 116 2.83 6.07 14.99
CA SER A 116 3.73 6.54 13.93
C SER A 116 2.97 6.87 12.64
N LEU A 117 2.05 5.96 12.26
CA LEU A 117 1.19 6.13 11.11
C LEU A 117 0.20 7.28 11.32
N ALA A 118 -0.42 7.38 12.49
CA ALA A 118 -1.34 8.46 12.83
C ALA A 118 -0.67 9.84 12.72
N GLU A 119 0.58 9.97 13.20
CA GLU A 119 1.38 11.19 13.12
C GLU A 119 1.75 11.58 11.67
N VAL A 120 2.15 10.61 10.84
CA VAL A 120 2.51 10.88 9.42
C VAL A 120 1.30 11.15 8.54
N THR A 121 0.23 10.36 8.72
CA THR A 121 -0.92 10.38 7.80
C THR A 121 -1.95 11.44 8.15
N ARG A 122 -1.93 11.94 9.39
CA ARG A 122 -2.96 12.81 9.94
C ARG A 122 -4.36 12.24 9.74
N PHE A 123 -4.51 10.95 10.03
CA PHE A 123 -5.81 10.32 10.25
C PHE A 123 -6.80 11.24 11.03
N PRO A 124 -6.35 12.03 12.03
CA PRO A 124 -7.23 12.91 12.79
C PRO A 124 -7.75 14.15 12.03
N ARG A 125 -6.96 14.80 11.16
CA ARG A 125 -7.43 15.96 10.37
C ARG A 125 -8.42 15.61 9.26
N ARG A 126 -8.49 14.33 8.88
CA ARG A 126 -9.49 13.85 7.92
C ARG A 126 -10.83 13.54 8.57
N LEU A 127 -10.98 13.74 9.88
CA LEU A 127 -12.28 13.67 10.56
C LEU A 127 -13.26 14.76 10.08
N GLU A 128 -12.74 15.85 9.47
CA GLU A 128 -13.56 16.79 8.69
C GLU A 128 -14.38 16.09 7.60
N LEU A 129 -13.82 15.06 6.97
CA LEU A 129 -14.50 14.27 5.93
C LEU A 129 -15.64 13.41 6.49
N LEU A 130 -15.66 13.19 7.81
CA LEU A 130 -16.74 12.46 8.49
C LEU A 130 -17.88 13.39 8.96
N GLY A 131 -17.80 14.69 8.69
CA GLY A 131 -18.84 15.66 9.04
C GLY A 131 -19.00 15.87 10.55
N LEU A 132 -17.96 15.60 11.35
CA LEU A 132 -18.02 15.79 12.80
C LEU A 132 -18.06 17.29 13.17
N PRO A 133 -18.86 17.71 14.16
CA PRO A 133 -19.08 19.12 14.48
C PRO A 133 -17.86 19.85 15.04
N SER A 134 -16.80 19.12 15.44
CA SER A 134 -15.57 19.69 16.02
C SER A 134 -14.38 18.75 15.78
N PRO A 135 -13.90 18.62 14.52
CA PRO A 135 -12.91 17.62 14.11
C PRO A 135 -11.61 17.72 14.93
N ASP A 136 -11.18 18.93 15.31
CA ASP A 136 -10.00 19.17 16.14
C ASP A 136 -10.09 18.52 17.54
N VAL A 137 -11.29 18.50 18.12
CA VAL A 137 -11.54 17.91 19.45
C VAL A 137 -11.44 16.39 19.37
N TYR A 138 -12.08 15.79 18.35
CA TYR A 138 -12.00 14.35 18.11
C TYR A 138 -10.57 13.92 17.75
N GLU A 139 -9.86 14.73 16.97
CA GLU A 139 -8.45 14.51 16.66
C GLU A 139 -7.61 14.41 17.93
N SER A 140 -7.76 15.43 18.77
CA SER A 140 -7.04 15.55 20.03
C SER A 140 -7.38 14.39 20.96
N PHE A 141 -8.64 13.94 20.99
CA PHE A 141 -9.10 12.81 21.77
C PHE A 141 -8.51 11.48 21.30
N VAL A 142 -8.46 11.22 19.99
CA VAL A 142 -7.89 9.98 19.43
C VAL A 142 -6.40 9.92 19.68
N ILE A 143 -5.66 10.99 19.37
CA ILE A 143 -4.21 11.09 19.64
C ILE A 143 -3.96 10.88 21.15
N PHE A 144 -4.69 11.62 22.00
CA PHE A 144 -4.59 11.48 23.45
C PHE A 144 -4.83 10.05 23.92
N SER A 145 -5.88 9.38 23.42
CA SER A 145 -6.24 8.02 23.80
C SER A 145 -5.17 7.01 23.39
N LEU A 146 -4.59 7.15 22.20
CA LEU A 146 -3.51 6.28 21.73
C LEU A 146 -2.22 6.46 22.55
N TRP A 147 -1.87 7.70 22.88
CA TRP A 147 -0.71 8.00 23.74
C TRP A 147 -0.92 7.53 25.18
N LEU A 148 -2.12 7.72 25.72
CA LEU A 148 -2.49 7.22 27.04
C LEU A 148 -2.45 5.68 27.07
N ALA A 149 -2.93 5.01 26.03
CA ALA A 149 -2.85 3.56 25.91
C ALA A 149 -1.40 3.07 25.86
N LEU A 150 -0.54 3.74 25.08
CA LEU A 150 0.90 3.46 25.07
C LEU A 150 1.51 3.66 26.47
N LEU A 151 1.17 4.74 27.16
CA LEU A 151 1.66 5.04 28.51
C LEU A 151 1.22 4.00 29.55
N LEU A 152 -0.07 3.68 29.59
CA LEU A 152 -0.62 2.79 30.61
C LEU A 152 -0.21 1.33 30.39
N LEU A 153 -0.32 0.84 29.15
CA LEU A 153 -0.02 -0.55 28.84
C LEU A 153 1.48 -0.82 28.78
N PHE A 154 2.22 0.11 28.15
CA PHE A 154 3.61 -0.12 27.83
C PHE A 154 4.55 0.62 28.78
N GLY A 155 4.24 1.87 29.15
CA GLY A 155 5.05 2.64 30.10
C GLY A 155 5.14 1.97 31.48
N GLY A 156 4.01 1.55 32.06
CA GLY A 156 4.00 0.85 33.35
C GLY A 156 4.79 -0.46 33.34
N PHE A 157 4.65 -1.23 32.26
CA PHE A 157 5.43 -2.44 32.02
C PHE A 157 6.94 -2.14 31.91
N LEU A 158 7.30 -1.08 31.20
CA LEU A 158 8.69 -0.66 31.04
C LEU A 158 9.32 -0.25 32.37
N VAL A 159 8.61 0.51 33.21
CA VAL A 159 9.08 0.88 34.56
C VAL A 159 9.35 -0.38 35.39
N TRP A 160 8.43 -1.34 35.36
CA TRP A 160 8.59 -2.60 36.10
C TRP A 160 9.83 -3.38 35.63
N ARG A 161 10.02 -3.52 34.31
CA ARG A 161 11.21 -4.19 33.73
C ARG A 161 12.51 -3.44 34.01
N LEU A 162 12.50 -2.11 33.90
CA LEU A 162 13.67 -1.28 34.19
C LEU A 162 14.00 -1.29 35.69
N ALA A 163 13.00 -1.33 36.57
CA ALA A 163 13.20 -1.47 38.01
C ALA A 163 13.86 -2.80 38.40
N ALA A 164 13.65 -3.85 37.61
CA ALA A 164 14.33 -5.13 37.76
C ALA A 164 15.77 -5.14 37.20
N SER A 165 16.17 -4.15 36.39
CA SER A 165 17.53 -4.04 35.84
C SER A 165 18.48 -3.36 36.84
N ALA A 166 19.72 -3.87 36.97
CA ALA A 166 20.71 -3.36 37.93
C ALA A 166 21.67 -2.29 37.36
N GLY A 167 21.43 -1.80 36.14
CA GLY A 167 22.36 -0.90 35.43
C GLY A 167 22.19 0.59 35.75
N PRO A 168 23.24 1.43 35.60
CA PRO A 168 23.16 2.88 35.75
C PRO A 168 22.16 3.54 34.77
N GLY A 169 21.91 2.92 33.60
CA GLY A 169 20.89 3.33 32.64
C GLY A 169 19.46 3.36 33.21
N ARG A 170 19.18 2.58 34.27
CA ARG A 170 17.89 2.57 34.98
C ARG A 170 17.47 3.94 35.47
N ARG A 171 18.40 4.70 36.07
CA ARG A 171 18.07 6.00 36.67
C ARG A 171 17.61 7.00 35.61
N TYR A 172 18.28 7.01 34.47
CA TYR A 172 17.96 7.90 33.35
C TYR A 172 16.66 7.49 32.66
N ALA A 173 16.43 6.19 32.47
CA ALA A 173 15.21 5.69 31.84
C ALA A 173 13.96 5.95 32.70
N VAL A 174 14.05 5.71 34.02
CA VAL A 174 12.96 6.01 34.96
C VAL A 174 12.70 7.52 35.03
N LEU A 175 13.75 8.34 35.15
CA LEU A 175 13.63 9.79 35.17
C LEU A 175 12.99 10.33 33.87
N GLY A 176 13.45 9.86 32.71
CA GLY A 176 12.91 10.26 31.41
C GLY A 176 11.42 9.90 31.26
N LEU A 177 11.03 8.69 31.69
CA LEU A 177 9.63 8.27 31.65
C LEU A 177 8.75 9.07 32.63
N SER A 178 9.26 9.37 33.84
CA SER A 178 8.56 10.20 34.82
C SER A 178 8.38 11.64 34.32
N LEU A 179 9.41 12.23 33.71
CA LEU A 179 9.33 13.56 33.08
C LEU A 179 8.31 13.55 31.95
N TRP A 180 8.29 12.49 31.13
CA TRP A 180 7.32 12.35 30.07
C TRP A 180 5.87 12.25 30.58
N ILE A 181 5.62 11.40 31.59
CA ILE A 181 4.30 11.27 32.23
C ILE A 181 3.83 12.62 32.80
N LEU A 182 4.69 13.31 33.54
CA LEU A 182 4.38 14.61 34.12
C LEU A 182 4.02 15.62 33.03
N HIS A 183 4.80 15.65 31.96
CA HIS A 183 4.58 16.59 30.88
C HIS A 183 3.31 16.29 30.08
N PHE A 184 3.01 15.02 29.86
CA PHE A 184 1.74 14.57 29.27
C PHE A 184 0.55 15.01 30.13
N LEU A 185 0.59 14.79 31.45
CA LEU A 185 -0.46 15.20 32.37
C LEU A 185 -0.68 16.73 32.38
N LEU A 186 0.41 17.50 32.39
CA LEU A 186 0.35 18.97 32.30
C LEU A 186 -0.31 19.43 30.99
N SER A 187 -0.05 18.73 29.88
CA SER A 187 -0.71 19.04 28.62
C SER A 187 -2.21 18.74 28.62
N VAL A 188 -2.66 17.70 29.33
CA VAL A 188 -4.08 17.36 29.47
C VAL A 188 -4.80 18.43 30.28
N LEU A 189 -4.22 18.80 31.41
CA LEU A 189 -4.72 19.86 32.29
C LEU A 189 -4.86 21.20 31.56
N ASN A 190 -3.94 21.52 30.67
CA ASN A 190 -4.02 22.73 29.86
C ASN A 190 -5.19 22.70 28.85
N ARG A 191 -5.50 21.54 28.27
CA ARG A 191 -6.58 21.41 27.27
C ARG A 191 -7.98 21.24 27.86
N SER A 192 -8.10 20.82 29.12
CA SER A 192 -9.40 20.64 29.76
C SER A 192 -10.12 21.97 30.09
N GLY A 193 -9.54 23.12 29.71
CA GLY A 193 -10.09 24.45 30.03
C GLY A 193 -9.99 24.82 31.52
N LEU A 194 -9.34 23.98 32.33
CA LEU A 194 -9.12 24.23 33.75
C LEU A 194 -8.06 25.31 33.99
N VAL A 195 -7.21 25.56 32.99
CA VAL A 195 -6.21 26.64 32.99
C VAL A 195 -6.67 27.72 32.01
N PRO A 196 -6.86 28.98 32.43
CA PRO A 196 -7.29 30.06 31.55
C PRO A 196 -6.33 30.25 30.38
N GLU A 197 -6.83 30.33 29.13
CA GLU A 197 -6.01 30.47 27.91
C GLU A 197 -5.01 31.66 27.96
N SER A 198 -5.36 32.72 28.69
CA SER A 198 -4.52 33.91 28.86
C SER A 198 -3.26 33.68 29.70
N SER A 199 -3.22 32.62 30.50
CA SER A 199 -2.14 32.38 31.45
C SER A 199 -0.94 31.63 30.87
N LEU A 200 -1.08 31.01 29.68
CA LEU A 200 -0.04 30.14 29.13
C LEU A 200 -0.04 30.08 27.58
N PRO A 201 0.25 31.19 26.86
CA PRO A 201 0.55 31.15 25.42
C PRO A 201 1.73 30.21 25.08
N MET A 202 2.55 29.85 26.08
CA MET A 202 3.62 28.85 26.00
C MET A 202 3.12 27.39 25.92
N ALA A 203 1.86 27.10 26.29
CA ALA A 203 1.42 25.71 26.50
C ALA A 203 1.19 24.89 25.21
N VAL A 204 0.87 25.54 24.09
CA VAL A 204 0.74 24.83 22.79
C VAL A 204 2.13 24.37 22.29
N GLY A 205 3.15 25.21 22.49
CA GLY A 205 4.54 24.87 22.16
C GLY A 205 5.11 23.76 23.03
N ILE A 206 4.73 23.76 24.30
CA ILE A 206 5.08 22.72 25.28
C ILE A 206 4.58 21.33 24.83
N TRP A 207 3.38 21.23 24.25
CA TRP A 207 2.81 19.92 23.92
C TRP A 207 3.59 19.15 22.86
N GLY A 208 3.96 19.84 21.78
CA GLY A 208 4.71 19.20 20.72
C GLY A 208 6.11 18.78 21.18
N LEU A 209 6.79 19.65 21.93
CA LEU A 209 8.07 19.32 22.57
C LEU A 209 7.93 18.15 23.55
N ALA A 210 6.81 18.06 24.25
CA ALA A 210 6.51 16.96 25.15
C ALA A 210 6.38 15.62 24.43
N LEU A 211 5.68 15.60 23.28
CA LEU A 211 5.54 14.40 22.46
C LEU A 211 6.90 13.95 21.92
N LEU A 212 7.71 14.87 21.41
CA LEU A 212 9.03 14.59 20.85
C LEU A 212 10.05 14.16 21.92
N ALA A 213 10.14 14.90 23.02
CA ALA A 213 11.00 14.53 24.14
C ALA A 213 10.56 13.18 24.73
N GLY A 214 9.25 12.99 24.88
CA GLY A 214 8.64 11.76 25.34
C GLY A 214 9.00 10.53 24.51
N THR A 215 8.85 10.63 23.19
CA THR A 215 9.29 9.57 22.27
C THR A 215 10.78 9.31 22.34
N THR A 216 11.59 10.36 22.46
CA THR A 216 13.04 10.22 22.62
C THR A 216 13.39 9.48 23.93
N PHE A 217 12.73 9.80 25.05
CA PHE A 217 12.94 9.11 26.32
C PHE A 217 12.48 7.65 26.26
N LEU A 218 11.31 7.39 25.67
CA LEU A 218 10.80 6.04 25.49
C LEU A 218 11.73 5.21 24.61
N LEU A 219 12.24 5.80 23.53
CA LEU A 219 13.22 5.19 22.64
C LEU A 219 14.50 4.78 23.39
N MET A 220 15.08 5.69 24.17
CA MET A 220 16.28 5.41 24.97
C MET A 220 16.02 4.30 26.01
N ALA A 221 14.86 4.34 26.67
CA ALA A 221 14.49 3.38 27.69
C ALA A 221 14.33 1.95 27.13
N ILE A 222 13.65 1.81 25.99
CA ILE A 222 13.53 0.50 25.30
C ILE A 222 14.87 0.08 24.72
N GLY A 223 15.64 1.01 24.14
CA GLY A 223 16.97 0.73 23.59
C GLY A 223 17.91 0.14 24.63
N GLU A 224 17.98 0.77 25.81
CA GLU A 224 18.77 0.26 26.94
C GLU A 224 18.28 -1.12 27.40
N TYR A 225 16.97 -1.39 27.42
CA TYR A 225 16.45 -2.71 27.77
C TYR A 225 16.76 -3.77 26.70
N ALA A 226 16.41 -3.48 25.45
CA ALA A 226 16.52 -4.39 24.32
C ALA A 226 17.99 -4.77 24.07
N LEU A 227 18.91 -3.81 24.20
CA LEU A 227 20.31 -3.96 23.84
C LEU A 227 21.25 -4.09 25.04
N GLY A 228 20.92 -3.52 26.22
CA GLY A 228 21.85 -3.37 27.34
C GLY A 228 21.94 -4.52 28.36
N GLY A 229 21.13 -5.57 28.25
CA GLY A 229 21.30 -6.78 29.09
C GLY A 229 22.59 -7.55 28.75
N GLN A 230 23.11 -8.36 29.69
CA GLN A 230 24.27 -9.27 29.57
C GLN A 230 24.50 -9.73 28.13
N ALA A 231 25.77 -9.65 27.68
CA ALA A 231 26.24 -10.09 26.37
C ALA A 231 25.39 -11.27 25.91
N ILE A 232 24.66 -11.07 24.81
CA ILE A 232 23.95 -12.18 24.22
C ILE A 232 25.06 -13.17 23.97
N ASP A 233 24.98 -14.33 24.62
CA ASP A 233 25.89 -15.41 24.28
C ASP A 233 25.51 -15.83 22.86
N LEU A 234 26.12 -15.12 21.90
CA LEU A 234 26.08 -15.37 20.47
C LEU A 234 27.03 -16.51 20.13
N SER A 235 27.66 -17.17 21.12
CA SER A 235 27.76 -18.61 21.03
C SER A 235 26.32 -19.13 20.98
N VAL A 236 25.78 -19.06 19.76
CA VAL A 236 24.84 -20.02 19.27
C VAL A 236 25.51 -21.32 19.67
N GLU A 237 25.10 -21.88 20.81
CA GLU A 237 25.06 -23.31 21.00
C GLU A 237 24.53 -23.75 19.64
N GLU A 238 25.45 -24.24 18.77
CA GLU A 238 25.09 -24.85 17.52
C GLU A 238 24.12 -25.90 17.99
N ARG A 239 22.83 -25.56 17.96
CA ARG A 239 21.77 -26.50 18.23
C ARG A 239 22.14 -27.57 17.26
N SER A 240 22.62 -28.70 17.80
CA SER A 240 23.01 -29.83 16.99
C SER A 240 21.91 -29.93 15.93
N PRO A 241 22.25 -29.95 14.64
CA PRO A 241 21.25 -30.06 13.57
C PRO A 241 20.34 -31.30 13.74
N ASP A 242 20.56 -32.10 14.79
CA ASP A 242 19.61 -32.97 15.49
C ASP A 242 18.32 -32.32 16.04
N ILE A 243 17.95 -31.07 15.70
CA ILE A 243 16.52 -30.86 15.37
C ILE A 243 16.30 -31.72 14.15
N ALA A 244 16.11 -33.02 14.39
CA ALA A 244 15.93 -34.05 13.41
C ALA A 244 15.01 -33.46 12.37
N ALA A 245 15.60 -33.09 11.24
CA ALA A 245 14.88 -32.67 10.07
C ALA A 245 14.07 -33.91 9.73
N ALA A 246 12.87 -34.00 10.31
CA ALA A 246 11.87 -34.96 9.91
C ALA A 246 11.91 -34.88 8.40
N PRO A 247 12.28 -35.99 7.72
CA PRO A 247 12.86 -35.95 6.40
C PRO A 247 12.05 -34.98 5.58
N ALA A 248 12.73 -33.99 5.00
CA ALA A 248 12.13 -33.00 4.13
C ALA A 248 11.55 -33.74 2.91
N GLU A 249 10.44 -34.45 3.15
CA GLU A 249 9.61 -35.05 2.15
C GLU A 249 9.14 -33.85 1.35
N ARG A 250 9.76 -33.74 0.19
CA ARG A 250 9.46 -32.77 -0.85
C ARG A 250 7.99 -32.95 -1.18
N LYS A 251 7.11 -32.27 -0.46
CA LYS A 251 5.73 -32.18 -0.85
C LYS A 251 5.72 -31.16 -1.97
N ILE A 252 5.89 -31.65 -3.21
CA ILE A 252 5.76 -30.87 -4.44
C ILE A 252 4.52 -29.96 -4.36
N GLY A 253 3.45 -30.45 -3.73
CA GLY A 253 2.27 -29.66 -3.36
C GLY A 253 2.58 -28.32 -2.68
N THR A 254 3.38 -28.26 -1.60
CA THR A 254 3.67 -26.98 -0.92
C THR A 254 4.47 -26.02 -1.79
N LEU A 255 5.35 -26.53 -2.67
CA LEU A 255 6.07 -25.69 -3.63
C LEU A 255 5.10 -25.12 -4.67
N VAL A 256 4.23 -25.95 -5.24
CA VAL A 256 3.16 -25.51 -6.16
C VAL A 256 2.27 -24.46 -5.47
N GLY A 257 1.91 -24.68 -4.22
CA GLY A 257 1.14 -23.74 -3.40
C GLY A 257 1.83 -22.37 -3.27
N VAL A 258 3.15 -22.32 -3.07
CA VAL A 258 3.91 -21.06 -3.08
C VAL A 258 3.82 -20.38 -4.44
N GLY A 259 4.10 -21.08 -5.53
CA GLY A 259 4.04 -20.50 -6.88
C GLY A 259 2.66 -19.93 -7.22
N LEU A 260 1.58 -20.64 -6.87
CA LEU A 260 0.20 -20.17 -7.04
C LEU A 260 -0.14 -18.98 -6.13
N THR A 261 0.38 -18.96 -4.91
CA THR A 261 0.21 -17.83 -3.98
C THR A 261 0.87 -16.58 -4.54
N THR A 262 2.12 -16.68 -5.01
CA THR A 262 2.86 -15.53 -5.56
C THR A 262 2.26 -15.04 -6.87
N LEU A 263 1.84 -15.95 -7.76
CA LEU A 263 1.06 -15.62 -8.95
C LEU A 263 -0.19 -14.79 -8.58
N THR A 264 -0.91 -15.24 -7.55
CA THR A 264 -2.10 -14.54 -7.04
C THR A 264 -1.74 -13.15 -6.51
N LEU A 265 -0.69 -13.01 -5.70
CA LEU A 265 -0.31 -11.71 -5.11
C LEU A 265 0.12 -10.68 -6.17
N ILE A 266 0.91 -11.09 -7.17
CA ILE A 266 1.35 -10.18 -8.24
C ILE A 266 0.17 -9.78 -9.13
N SER A 267 -0.68 -10.74 -9.51
CA SER A 267 -1.89 -10.44 -10.28
C SER A 267 -2.83 -9.51 -9.49
N LEU A 268 -3.01 -9.79 -8.19
CA LEU A 268 -3.83 -9.00 -7.28
C LEU A 268 -3.31 -7.57 -7.18
N GLN A 269 -2.00 -7.36 -7.05
CA GLN A 269 -1.40 -6.02 -6.96
C GLN A 269 -1.75 -5.18 -8.19
N VAL A 270 -1.60 -5.74 -9.39
CA VAL A 270 -1.88 -5.04 -10.64
C VAL A 270 -3.37 -4.76 -10.80
N ILE A 271 -4.24 -5.73 -10.51
CA ILE A 271 -5.70 -5.54 -10.62
C ILE A 271 -6.19 -4.55 -9.55
N LEU A 272 -5.70 -4.62 -8.31
CA LEU A 272 -6.04 -3.65 -7.26
C LEU A 272 -5.62 -2.25 -7.68
N PHE A 273 -4.43 -2.08 -8.26
CA PHE A 273 -3.99 -0.80 -8.77
C PHE A 273 -4.94 -0.22 -9.83
N GLN A 274 -5.46 -1.06 -10.74
CA GLN A 274 -6.49 -0.66 -11.71
C GLN A 274 -7.80 -0.26 -11.03
N VAL A 275 -8.32 -1.09 -10.11
CA VAL A 275 -9.54 -0.78 -9.34
C VAL A 275 -9.40 0.54 -8.59
N LEU A 276 -8.24 0.77 -7.95
CA LEU A 276 -7.95 2.00 -7.22
C LEU A 276 -7.82 3.21 -8.16
N THR A 277 -7.34 3.02 -9.39
CA THR A 277 -7.24 4.10 -10.40
C THR A 277 -8.62 4.47 -10.96
N ILE A 278 -9.51 3.49 -11.14
CA ILE A 278 -10.93 3.70 -11.47
C ILE A 278 -11.65 4.40 -10.32
N SER A 279 -11.32 3.98 -9.09
CA SER A 279 -12.03 4.42 -7.90
C SER A 279 -11.49 5.76 -7.35
N GLY A 280 -10.25 6.12 -7.65
CA GLY A 280 -9.58 7.32 -7.20
C GLY A 280 -8.80 8.00 -8.33
N ASP A 281 -7.61 8.52 -8.03
CA ASP A 281 -6.64 9.01 -9.01
C ASP A 281 -5.35 8.18 -8.95
N TYR A 282 -4.52 8.28 -9.98
CA TYR A 282 -3.28 7.50 -10.10
C TYR A 282 -2.36 7.63 -8.88
N LEU A 283 -2.17 8.86 -8.35
CA LEU A 283 -1.30 9.11 -7.21
C LEU A 283 -1.88 8.51 -5.93
N THR A 284 -3.20 8.67 -5.73
CA THR A 284 -3.90 8.03 -4.62
C THR A 284 -3.77 6.50 -4.70
N ALA A 285 -4.01 5.90 -5.87
CA ALA A 285 -3.85 4.46 -6.10
C ALA A 285 -2.43 3.99 -5.78
N GLN A 286 -1.40 4.71 -6.26
CA GLN A 286 0.00 4.40 -6.01
C GLN A 286 0.35 4.46 -4.51
N SER A 287 -0.14 5.49 -3.80
CA SER A 287 0.10 5.62 -2.36
C SER A 287 -0.58 4.51 -1.55
N VAL A 288 -1.81 4.14 -1.91
CA VAL A 288 -2.60 3.10 -1.24
C VAL A 288 -1.96 1.73 -1.45
N ILE A 289 -1.57 1.40 -2.69
CA ILE A 289 -0.94 0.10 -2.97
C ILE A 289 0.44 0.00 -2.30
N ALA A 290 1.25 1.08 -2.30
CA ALA A 290 2.55 1.09 -1.64
C ALA A 290 2.43 0.83 -0.13
N ALA A 291 1.43 1.45 0.53
CA ALA A 291 1.14 1.19 1.94
C ALA A 291 0.59 -0.22 2.17
N ALA A 292 -0.27 -0.73 1.27
CA ALA A 292 -0.80 -2.08 1.36
C ALA A 292 0.31 -3.16 1.29
N LEU A 293 1.37 -2.93 0.52
CA LEU A 293 2.51 -3.85 0.41
C LEU A 293 3.30 -4.00 1.72
N LEU A 294 3.15 -3.09 2.70
CA LEU A 294 3.66 -3.32 4.07
C LEU A 294 3.07 -4.58 4.72
N GLY A 295 1.92 -5.06 4.21
CA GLY A 295 1.36 -6.35 4.57
C GLY A 295 2.34 -7.50 4.35
N ILE A 296 3.20 -7.45 3.31
CA ILE A 296 4.24 -8.46 3.07
C ILE A 296 5.18 -8.55 4.28
N SER A 297 5.71 -7.42 4.76
CA SER A 297 6.60 -7.40 5.92
C SER A 297 5.93 -7.96 7.18
N LEU A 298 4.67 -7.57 7.43
CA LEU A 298 3.89 -8.09 8.56
C LEU A 298 3.68 -9.59 8.47
N GLY A 299 3.28 -10.08 7.29
CA GLY A 299 3.09 -11.50 7.03
C GLY A 299 4.38 -12.30 7.16
N GLY A 300 5.49 -11.75 6.68
CA GLY A 300 6.81 -12.35 6.81
C GLY A 300 7.25 -12.52 8.25
N LEU A 301 7.02 -11.51 9.09
CA LEU A 301 7.27 -11.58 10.53
C LEU A 301 6.40 -12.66 11.20
N VAL A 302 5.09 -12.67 10.93
CA VAL A 302 4.18 -13.69 11.49
C VAL A 302 4.59 -15.09 11.04
N GLY A 303 4.92 -15.27 9.76
CA GLY A 303 5.39 -16.54 9.22
C GLY A 303 6.67 -17.02 9.89
N PHE A 304 7.66 -16.14 10.04
CA PHE A 304 8.91 -16.46 10.74
C PHE A 304 8.66 -16.88 12.20
N LEU A 305 7.79 -16.17 12.93
CA LEU A 305 7.51 -16.46 14.34
C LEU A 305 6.71 -17.74 14.58
N THR A 306 6.00 -18.24 13.56
CA THR A 306 5.12 -19.42 13.64
C THR A 306 5.68 -20.66 12.96
N ALA A 307 6.74 -20.52 12.13
CA ALA A 307 7.34 -21.59 11.34
C ALA A 307 7.79 -22.82 12.14
N ASP A 308 8.23 -22.63 13.39
CA ASP A 308 8.68 -23.73 14.24
C ASP A 308 7.56 -24.36 15.07
N LYS A 309 6.61 -23.54 15.56
CA LYS A 309 5.67 -23.94 16.61
C LYS A 309 4.30 -24.38 16.11
N ALA A 310 3.80 -23.77 15.04
CA ALA A 310 2.42 -23.95 14.58
C ALA A 310 2.32 -23.81 13.06
N ALA A 311 3.31 -24.31 12.33
CA ALA A 311 3.41 -24.11 10.88
C ALA A 311 2.21 -24.68 10.13
N ALA A 312 1.78 -25.90 10.46
CA ALA A 312 0.68 -26.55 9.74
C ALA A 312 -0.65 -25.81 9.96
N GLU A 313 -0.91 -25.39 11.20
CA GLU A 313 -2.08 -24.60 11.56
C GLU A 313 -2.07 -23.23 10.90
N THR A 314 -0.93 -22.55 10.96
CA THR A 314 -0.78 -21.20 10.40
C THR A 314 -0.85 -21.22 8.88
N LEU A 315 -0.24 -22.21 8.22
CA LEU A 315 -0.35 -22.41 6.77
C LEU A 315 -1.80 -22.65 6.35
N ALA A 316 -2.51 -23.57 7.02
CA ALA A 316 -3.90 -23.85 6.69
C ALA A 316 -4.79 -22.62 6.92
N ALA A 317 -4.66 -21.94 8.05
CA ALA A 317 -5.44 -20.74 8.38
C ALA A 317 -5.17 -19.59 7.40
N ALA A 318 -3.90 -19.25 7.14
CA ALA A 318 -3.54 -18.18 6.22
C ALA A 318 -4.01 -18.47 4.78
N SER A 319 -3.92 -19.74 4.34
CA SER A 319 -4.36 -20.14 2.99
C SER A 319 -5.88 -20.07 2.80
N LEU A 320 -6.66 -20.36 3.84
CA LEU A 320 -8.12 -20.22 3.82
C LEU A 320 -8.57 -18.76 4.00
N LEU A 321 -7.78 -17.94 4.69
CA LEU A 321 -8.06 -16.52 4.90
C LEU A 321 -7.78 -15.67 3.65
N LEU A 322 -6.72 -16.00 2.89
CA LEU A 322 -6.31 -15.29 1.68
C LEU A 322 -7.45 -15.01 0.67
N PRO A 323 -8.27 -15.99 0.23
CA PRO A 323 -9.35 -15.71 -0.72
C PRO A 323 -10.40 -14.73 -0.17
N LEU A 324 -10.67 -14.75 1.13
CA LEU A 324 -11.60 -13.83 1.79
C LEU A 324 -11.02 -12.41 1.87
N THR A 325 -9.74 -12.28 2.22
CA THR A 325 -9.09 -10.97 2.32
C THR A 325 -8.91 -10.32 0.95
N ILE A 326 -8.81 -11.08 -0.14
CA ILE A 326 -8.88 -10.55 -1.51
C ILE A 326 -10.24 -9.87 -1.78
N VAL A 327 -11.36 -10.52 -1.43
CA VAL A 327 -12.70 -9.94 -1.61
C VAL A 327 -12.91 -8.72 -0.71
N THR A 328 -12.42 -8.77 0.53
CA THR A 328 -12.44 -7.61 1.43
C THR A 328 -11.62 -6.45 0.88
N ALA A 329 -10.43 -6.72 0.33
CA ALA A 329 -9.58 -5.71 -0.30
C ALA A 329 -10.27 -5.11 -1.54
N PHE A 330 -10.94 -5.92 -2.36
CA PHE A 330 -11.75 -5.42 -3.48
C PHE A 330 -12.85 -4.46 -3.00
N GLY A 331 -13.65 -4.88 -2.01
CA GLY A 331 -14.68 -4.03 -1.42
C GLY A 331 -14.13 -2.71 -0.89
N ALA A 332 -13.03 -2.75 -0.13
CA ALA A 332 -12.36 -1.56 0.41
C ALA A 332 -11.81 -0.63 -0.69
N GLY A 333 -11.25 -1.20 -1.77
CA GLY A 333 -10.75 -0.43 -2.91
C GLY A 333 -11.84 0.33 -3.67
N VAL A 334 -13.08 -0.13 -3.60
CA VAL A 334 -14.25 0.51 -4.22
C VAL A 334 -14.90 1.52 -3.27
N SER A 335 -15.15 1.15 -2.01
CA SER A 335 -16.01 1.92 -1.11
C SER A 335 -15.27 2.86 -0.15
N MET A 336 -13.97 2.67 0.08
CA MET A 336 -13.24 3.37 1.14
C MET A 336 -12.13 4.28 0.64
N LEU A 337 -12.16 4.66 -0.64
CA LEU A 337 -11.12 5.53 -1.21
C LEU A 337 -11.19 6.99 -0.77
N ASP A 338 -12.33 7.44 -0.25
CA ASP A 338 -12.41 8.73 0.45
C ASP A 338 -11.52 8.72 1.71
N THR A 339 -11.27 7.53 2.26
CA THR A 339 -10.36 7.26 3.39
C THR A 339 -9.20 6.36 2.95
N PRO A 340 -8.26 6.83 2.11
CA PRO A 340 -7.26 5.99 1.45
C PRO A 340 -6.35 5.24 2.43
N LEU A 341 -6.13 5.79 3.64
CA LEU A 341 -5.38 5.08 4.68
C LEU A 341 -6.11 3.83 5.18
N VAL A 342 -7.41 3.93 5.45
CA VAL A 342 -8.21 2.79 5.89
C VAL A 342 -8.28 1.74 4.79
N ALA A 343 -8.47 2.19 3.54
CA ALA A 343 -8.37 1.31 2.38
C ALA A 343 -7.01 0.59 2.36
N ALA A 344 -5.89 1.33 2.47
CA ALA A 344 -4.55 0.74 2.49
C ALA A 344 -4.39 -0.31 3.59
N MET A 345 -4.84 -0.03 4.82
CA MET A 345 -4.77 -0.97 5.95
C MET A 345 -5.57 -2.26 5.69
N LEU A 346 -6.76 -2.15 5.11
CA LEU A 346 -7.56 -3.34 4.72
C LEU A 346 -6.92 -4.10 3.56
N LEU A 347 -6.32 -3.38 2.60
CA LEU A 347 -5.60 -3.97 1.48
C LEU A 347 -4.29 -4.68 1.91
N MET A 348 -3.75 -4.41 3.12
CA MET A 348 -2.59 -5.14 3.63
C MET A 348 -2.87 -6.63 3.89
N PHE A 349 -4.11 -6.99 4.21
CA PHE A 349 -4.46 -8.35 4.65
C PHE A 349 -4.16 -9.46 3.63
N PRO A 350 -4.51 -9.36 2.32
CA PRO A 350 -4.13 -10.39 1.36
C PRO A 350 -2.61 -10.54 1.22
N PHE A 351 -1.86 -9.43 1.21
CA PHE A 351 -0.40 -9.47 1.13
C PHE A 351 0.24 -10.09 2.39
N ALA A 352 -0.31 -9.80 3.57
CA ALA A 352 0.11 -10.42 4.81
C ALA A 352 -0.18 -11.93 4.83
N ALA A 353 -1.39 -12.34 4.47
CA ALA A 353 -1.75 -13.75 4.41
C ALA A 353 -0.86 -14.53 3.44
N GLY A 354 -0.64 -14.02 2.22
CA GLY A 354 0.24 -14.65 1.25
C GLY A 354 1.71 -14.70 1.70
N SER A 355 2.22 -13.63 2.32
CA SER A 355 3.60 -13.63 2.84
C SER A 355 3.81 -14.55 4.04
N VAL A 356 2.80 -14.78 4.89
CA VAL A 356 2.86 -15.82 5.93
C VAL A 356 3.14 -17.18 5.30
N LEU A 357 2.42 -17.53 4.23
CA LEU A 357 2.58 -18.80 3.53
C LEU A 357 3.99 -18.96 2.98
N ILE A 358 4.46 -17.96 2.22
CA ILE A 358 5.77 -17.97 1.58
C ILE A 358 6.89 -18.08 2.63
N SER A 359 6.82 -17.28 3.71
CA SER A 359 7.85 -17.27 4.75
C SER A 359 7.94 -18.56 5.55
N ILE A 360 6.82 -19.19 5.90
CA ILE A 360 6.86 -20.50 6.60
C ILE A 360 7.50 -21.55 5.68
N VAL A 361 7.14 -21.58 4.39
CA VAL A 361 7.70 -22.55 3.45
C VAL A 361 9.19 -22.30 3.22
N LEU A 362 9.63 -21.03 3.13
CA LEU A 362 11.04 -20.65 3.02
C LEU A 362 11.88 -21.13 4.21
N VAL A 363 11.38 -20.99 5.44
CA VAL A 363 12.09 -21.43 6.65
C VAL A 363 12.21 -22.96 6.70
N ARG A 364 11.19 -23.68 6.24
CA ARG A 364 11.10 -25.15 6.40
C ARG A 364 11.63 -25.97 5.22
N ASN A 365 11.96 -25.32 4.11
CA ASN A 365 12.42 -25.99 2.90
C ASN A 365 13.73 -25.40 2.41
N ARG A 366 14.27 -25.97 1.33
CA ARG A 366 15.46 -25.43 0.66
C ARG A 366 15.13 -24.07 0.06
N SER A 367 15.61 -23.00 0.71
CA SER A 367 15.32 -21.61 0.37
C SER A 367 15.50 -21.29 -1.11
N HIS A 368 16.57 -21.77 -1.75
CA HIS A 368 16.82 -21.53 -3.18
C HIS A 368 15.73 -22.10 -4.11
N ILE A 369 15.16 -23.27 -3.78
CA ILE A 369 14.09 -23.88 -4.60
C ILE A 369 12.80 -23.09 -4.41
N VAL A 370 12.46 -22.77 -3.15
CA VAL A 370 11.25 -21.99 -2.84
C VAL A 370 11.32 -20.63 -3.51
N TYR A 371 12.46 -19.95 -3.43
CA TYR A 371 12.70 -18.66 -4.09
C TYR A 371 12.57 -18.73 -5.61
N PHE A 372 13.10 -19.77 -6.25
CA PHE A 372 12.92 -19.98 -7.69
C PHE A 372 11.44 -20.15 -8.06
N ILE A 373 10.68 -20.93 -7.28
CA ILE A 373 9.24 -21.14 -7.53
C ILE A 373 8.42 -19.88 -7.26
N ASP A 374 8.80 -19.09 -6.24
CA ASP A 374 8.22 -17.78 -5.95
C ASP A 374 8.40 -16.82 -7.14
N LEU A 375 9.63 -16.68 -7.65
CA LEU A 375 9.94 -15.90 -8.86
C LEU A 375 9.16 -16.36 -10.10
N LEU A 376 9.09 -17.67 -10.32
CA LEU A 376 8.34 -18.23 -11.44
C LEU A 376 6.84 -17.90 -11.33
N GLY A 377 6.28 -18.04 -10.12
CA GLY A 377 4.90 -17.64 -9.83
C GLY A 377 4.67 -16.16 -10.10
N ALA A 378 5.57 -15.30 -9.65
CA ALA A 378 5.51 -13.86 -9.88
C ALA A 378 5.53 -13.51 -11.38
N ALA A 379 6.44 -14.12 -12.15
CA ALA A 379 6.53 -13.91 -13.60
C ALA A 379 5.24 -14.34 -14.32
N LEU A 380 4.68 -15.50 -13.96
CA LEU A 380 3.40 -15.95 -14.50
C LEU A 380 2.25 -15.00 -14.12
N GLY A 381 2.22 -14.50 -12.88
CA GLY A 381 1.22 -13.51 -12.45
C GLY A 381 1.29 -12.22 -13.27
N ALA A 382 2.50 -11.71 -13.51
CA ALA A 382 2.72 -10.52 -14.33
C ALA A 382 2.32 -10.71 -15.80
N LEU A 383 2.49 -11.92 -16.35
CA LEU A 383 2.08 -12.22 -17.73
C LEU A 383 0.57 -12.45 -17.84
N LEU A 384 -0.03 -13.18 -16.91
CA LEU A 384 -1.44 -13.61 -16.98
C LEU A 384 -2.43 -12.52 -16.58
N VAL A 385 -1.99 -11.43 -15.94
CA VAL A 385 -2.89 -10.34 -15.60
C VAL A 385 -3.45 -9.59 -16.82
N SER A 386 -2.69 -9.49 -17.92
CA SER A 386 -3.15 -8.86 -19.17
C SER A 386 -4.35 -9.60 -19.81
N PRO A 387 -4.27 -10.93 -20.08
CA PRO A 387 -5.42 -11.68 -20.55
C PRO A 387 -6.55 -11.71 -19.51
N ALA A 388 -6.23 -11.75 -18.21
CA ALA A 388 -7.25 -11.73 -17.17
C ALA A 388 -8.10 -10.44 -17.21
N LEU A 389 -7.46 -9.27 -17.26
CA LEU A 389 -8.18 -7.99 -17.34
C LEU A 389 -8.96 -7.86 -18.65
N SER A 390 -8.37 -8.23 -19.79
CA SER A 390 -9.03 -8.08 -21.10
C SER A 390 -10.27 -8.95 -21.28
N HIS A 391 -10.30 -10.15 -20.70
CA HIS A 391 -11.42 -11.09 -20.85
C HIS A 391 -12.39 -11.06 -19.67
N PHE A 392 -11.92 -10.84 -18.44
CA PHE A 392 -12.73 -10.97 -17.23
C PHE A 392 -13.04 -9.65 -16.53
N ARG A 393 -12.35 -8.55 -16.90
CA ARG A 393 -12.37 -7.25 -16.22
C ARG A 393 -11.91 -7.35 -14.77
N GLU A 394 -11.78 -6.22 -14.08
CA GLU A 394 -11.15 -6.18 -12.76
C GLU A 394 -11.93 -7.02 -11.74
N GLU A 395 -13.26 -6.91 -11.71
CA GLU A 395 -14.10 -7.50 -10.67
C GLU A 395 -14.14 -9.02 -10.75
N SER A 396 -14.35 -9.55 -11.96
CA SER A 396 -14.39 -11.01 -12.15
C SER A 396 -12.98 -11.59 -12.07
N SER A 397 -11.93 -10.84 -12.46
CA SER A 397 -10.54 -11.26 -12.22
C SER A 397 -10.24 -11.41 -10.73
N MET A 398 -10.72 -10.48 -9.88
CA MET A 398 -10.58 -10.61 -8.42
C MET A 398 -11.26 -11.86 -7.88
N LEU A 399 -12.49 -12.14 -8.31
CA LEU A 399 -13.20 -13.34 -7.90
C LEU A 399 -12.51 -14.62 -8.38
N LEU A 400 -11.94 -14.63 -9.59
CA LEU A 400 -11.14 -15.74 -10.10
C LEU A 400 -9.83 -15.91 -9.31
N LEU A 401 -9.19 -14.83 -8.85
CA LEU A 401 -8.04 -14.90 -7.94
C LEU A 401 -8.42 -15.44 -6.56
N SER A 402 -9.60 -15.10 -6.03
CA SER A 402 -10.14 -15.73 -4.82
C SER A 402 -10.43 -17.22 -5.03
N ALA A 403 -10.91 -17.62 -6.22
CA ALA A 403 -11.07 -19.03 -6.56
C ALA A 403 -9.71 -19.76 -6.65
N LEU A 404 -8.73 -19.15 -7.33
CA LEU A 404 -7.39 -19.70 -7.49
C LEU A 404 -6.66 -19.86 -6.14
N SER A 405 -6.73 -18.86 -5.26
CA SER A 405 -6.15 -18.95 -3.92
C SER A 405 -6.87 -19.97 -3.03
N SER A 406 -8.19 -20.10 -3.15
CA SER A 406 -8.95 -21.18 -2.49
C SER A 406 -8.48 -22.56 -2.97
N ALA A 407 -8.23 -22.73 -4.27
CA ALA A 407 -7.70 -23.98 -4.81
C ALA A 407 -6.24 -24.23 -4.34
N ALA A 408 -5.41 -23.18 -4.32
CA ALA A 408 -4.05 -23.24 -3.82
C ALA A 408 -3.99 -23.63 -2.34
N ALA A 409 -5.01 -23.32 -1.54
CA ALA A 409 -5.09 -23.74 -0.13
C ALA A 409 -4.99 -25.27 0.06
N LEU A 410 -5.46 -26.06 -0.91
CA LEU A 410 -5.34 -27.52 -0.89
C LEU A 410 -3.88 -27.97 -0.78
N CYS A 411 -2.95 -27.25 -1.41
CA CYS A 411 -1.52 -27.53 -1.38
C CYS A 411 -0.93 -27.48 0.04
N PHE A 412 -1.52 -26.68 0.93
CA PHE A 412 -1.09 -26.51 2.31
C PHE A 412 -1.90 -27.38 3.29
N ILE A 413 -3.20 -27.56 3.05
CA ILE A 413 -4.10 -28.32 3.91
C ILE A 413 -3.72 -29.81 4.01
N PHE A 414 -3.22 -30.42 2.93
CA PHE A 414 -2.82 -31.84 2.98
C PHE A 414 -1.65 -32.13 3.93
N GLY A 415 -0.89 -31.09 4.32
CA GLY A 415 0.13 -31.17 5.37
C GLY A 415 -0.41 -31.20 6.81
N TYR A 416 -1.69 -30.89 7.02
CA TYR A 416 -2.27 -30.69 8.36
C TYR A 416 -2.40 -32.01 9.17
N PRO A 417 -1.96 -32.06 10.43
CA PRO A 417 -2.11 -33.24 11.29
C PRO A 417 -3.57 -33.42 11.75
N GLY A 418 -4.24 -34.48 11.29
CA GLY A 418 -5.62 -34.80 11.66
C GLY A 418 -6.53 -35.06 10.46
N ARG A 419 -6.90 -36.33 10.24
CA ARG A 419 -7.65 -36.77 9.04
C ARG A 419 -9.01 -36.07 8.90
N ARG A 420 -9.80 -35.99 9.97
CA ARG A 420 -11.15 -35.39 9.92
C ARG A 420 -11.10 -33.90 9.60
N LEU A 421 -10.29 -33.15 10.34
CA LEU A 421 -10.14 -31.70 10.13
C LEU A 421 -9.57 -31.40 8.74
N ARG A 422 -8.57 -32.16 8.28
CA ARG A 422 -8.03 -32.03 6.92
C ARG A 422 -9.10 -32.13 5.83
N TRP A 423 -9.97 -33.13 5.90
CA TRP A 423 -11.06 -33.28 4.93
C TRP A 423 -12.10 -32.17 5.03
N LEU A 424 -12.40 -31.70 6.24
CA LEU A 424 -13.26 -30.53 6.44
C LEU A 424 -12.67 -29.30 5.75
N LEU A 425 -11.41 -28.95 6.06
CA LEU A 425 -10.72 -27.80 5.46
C LEU A 425 -10.62 -27.93 3.93
N ALA A 426 -10.31 -29.13 3.43
CA ALA A 426 -10.25 -29.38 1.98
C ALA A 426 -11.63 -29.21 1.32
N THR A 427 -12.70 -29.70 1.95
CA THR A 427 -14.07 -29.52 1.46
C THR A 427 -14.45 -28.05 1.45
N THR A 428 -14.08 -27.29 2.50
CA THR A 428 -14.27 -25.83 2.56
C THR A 428 -13.53 -25.13 1.43
N ALA A 429 -12.27 -25.47 1.18
CA ALA A 429 -11.47 -24.89 0.09
C ALA A 429 -12.07 -25.19 -1.30
N VAL A 430 -12.54 -26.42 -1.53
CA VAL A 430 -13.22 -26.81 -2.79
C VAL A 430 -14.55 -26.07 -2.95
N ALA A 431 -15.37 -26.01 -1.90
CA ALA A 431 -16.63 -25.28 -1.93
C ALA A 431 -16.42 -23.78 -2.18
N ALA A 432 -15.42 -23.16 -1.55
CA ALA A 432 -15.06 -21.77 -1.78
C ALA A 432 -14.58 -21.54 -3.23
N THR A 433 -13.75 -22.43 -3.76
CA THR A 433 -13.29 -22.39 -5.16
C THR A 433 -14.48 -22.40 -6.13
N ALA A 434 -15.43 -23.33 -5.94
CA ALA A 434 -16.62 -23.44 -6.76
C ALA A 434 -17.51 -22.19 -6.63
N ALA A 435 -17.72 -21.70 -5.42
CA ALA A 435 -18.54 -20.51 -5.15
C ALA A 435 -17.96 -19.25 -5.80
N PHE A 436 -16.66 -19.00 -5.66
CA PHE A 436 -16.00 -17.84 -6.28
C PHE A 436 -15.96 -17.94 -7.79
N THR A 437 -15.74 -19.14 -8.34
CA THR A 437 -15.80 -19.36 -9.80
C THR A 437 -17.20 -19.07 -10.34
N TRP A 438 -18.23 -19.60 -9.67
CA TRP A 438 -19.63 -19.34 -10.03
C TRP A 438 -19.97 -17.86 -9.94
N ALA A 439 -19.54 -17.17 -8.88
CA ALA A 439 -19.73 -15.73 -8.72
C ALA A 439 -19.02 -14.93 -9.82
N ALA A 440 -17.80 -15.32 -10.20
CA ALA A 440 -17.05 -14.67 -11.28
C ALA A 440 -17.80 -14.79 -12.62
N LEU A 441 -18.21 -16.00 -12.98
CA LEU A 441 -18.94 -16.26 -14.23
C LEU A 441 -20.30 -15.55 -14.24
N GLY A 442 -21.05 -15.62 -13.14
CA GLY A 442 -22.32 -14.92 -13.00
C GLY A 442 -22.16 -13.38 -13.07
N ASN A 443 -21.02 -12.84 -12.61
CA ASN A 443 -20.73 -11.42 -12.74
C ASN A 443 -20.39 -11.02 -14.19
N LEU A 444 -19.77 -11.89 -14.99
CA LEU A 444 -19.54 -11.62 -16.41
C LEU A 444 -20.84 -11.49 -17.19
N GLU A 445 -21.83 -12.32 -16.87
CA GLU A 445 -23.14 -12.30 -17.52
C GLU A 445 -24.01 -11.12 -17.05
N THR A 446 -24.04 -10.87 -15.74
CA THR A 446 -25.00 -9.92 -15.14
C THR A 446 -24.45 -8.52 -14.90
N ASP A 447 -23.12 -8.37 -14.90
CA ASP A 447 -22.40 -7.13 -14.66
C ASP A 447 -22.85 -6.39 -13.38
N ARG A 448 -23.16 -7.16 -12.33
CA ARG A 448 -23.71 -6.63 -11.07
C ARG A 448 -22.66 -5.91 -10.22
N LEU A 449 -21.41 -6.39 -10.24
CA LEU A 449 -20.32 -5.83 -9.44
C LEU A 449 -19.55 -4.72 -10.15
N ASN A 450 -20.00 -4.27 -11.33
CA ASN A 450 -19.32 -3.25 -12.13
C ASN A 450 -18.99 -2.00 -11.28
N VAL A 451 -17.69 -1.77 -11.05
CA VAL A 451 -17.20 -0.69 -10.18
C VAL A 451 -17.60 0.69 -10.72
N VAL A 452 -17.56 0.85 -12.04
CA VAL A 452 -17.96 2.10 -12.69
C VAL A 452 -19.46 2.33 -12.55
N ARG A 453 -20.27 1.27 -12.68
CA ARG A 453 -21.72 1.34 -12.47
C ARG A 453 -22.07 1.86 -11.07
N THR A 454 -21.42 1.37 -10.02
CA THR A 454 -21.69 1.80 -8.64
C THR A 454 -21.52 3.31 -8.49
N LYS A 455 -20.37 3.84 -8.91
CA LYS A 455 -20.08 5.29 -8.89
C LYS A 455 -21.00 6.10 -9.79
N LEU A 456 -21.33 5.54 -10.96
CA LEU A 456 -22.15 6.21 -11.94
C LEU A 456 -23.60 6.34 -11.45
N LEU A 457 -24.15 5.31 -10.82
CA LEU A 457 -25.51 5.31 -10.28
C LEU A 457 -25.69 6.31 -9.13
N GLU A 458 -24.65 6.53 -8.32
CA GLU A 458 -24.66 7.59 -7.29
C GLU A 458 -24.87 8.98 -7.89
N ARG A 459 -24.24 9.27 -9.04
CA ARG A 459 -24.35 10.58 -9.71
C ARG A 459 -25.51 10.65 -10.71
N TYR A 460 -25.85 9.53 -11.34
CA TYR A 460 -26.84 9.41 -12.41
C TYR A 460 -27.69 8.14 -12.20
N PRO A 461 -28.75 8.19 -11.37
CA PRO A 461 -29.52 7.00 -10.99
C PRO A 461 -30.16 6.23 -12.16
N ASN A 462 -30.47 6.92 -13.25
CA ASN A 462 -31.11 6.34 -14.45
C ASN A 462 -30.10 5.98 -15.55
N SER A 463 -28.80 5.98 -15.23
CA SER A 463 -27.76 5.67 -16.19
C SER A 463 -27.55 4.17 -16.36
N ARG A 464 -27.04 3.79 -17.54
CA ARG A 464 -26.73 2.40 -17.88
C ARG A 464 -25.37 2.32 -18.55
N VAL A 465 -24.52 1.43 -18.04
CA VAL A 465 -23.30 1.00 -18.73
C VAL A 465 -23.73 0.06 -19.86
N LEU A 466 -23.42 0.43 -21.11
CA LEU A 466 -23.79 -0.33 -22.30
C LEU A 466 -22.66 -1.28 -22.72
N PHE A 467 -21.43 -0.77 -22.69
CA PHE A 467 -20.24 -1.49 -23.09
C PHE A 467 -19.13 -1.21 -22.09
N SER A 468 -18.29 -2.21 -21.84
CA SER A 468 -17.20 -2.13 -20.87
C SER A 468 -16.07 -3.03 -21.33
N ALA A 469 -14.86 -2.50 -21.35
CA ALA A 469 -13.67 -3.21 -21.77
C ALA A 469 -12.47 -2.76 -20.92
N SER A 470 -11.67 -3.71 -20.44
CA SER A 470 -10.47 -3.42 -19.66
C SER A 470 -9.20 -3.82 -20.42
N SER A 471 -8.09 -3.23 -20.00
CA SER A 471 -6.72 -3.57 -20.43
C SER A 471 -5.74 -3.24 -19.29
N LEU A 472 -4.45 -3.50 -19.49
CA LEU A 472 -3.40 -3.04 -18.55
C LEU A 472 -3.25 -1.52 -18.52
N VAL A 473 -3.71 -0.82 -19.55
CA VAL A 473 -3.59 0.64 -19.65
C VAL A 473 -4.74 1.31 -18.88
N GLY A 474 -5.92 0.73 -18.94
CA GLY A 474 -7.07 1.20 -18.19
C GLY A 474 -8.37 0.59 -18.68
N ARG A 475 -9.46 0.98 -18.03
CA ARG A 475 -10.82 0.57 -18.36
C ARG A 475 -11.53 1.62 -19.17
N TYR A 476 -12.22 1.18 -20.21
CA TYR A 476 -13.06 2.00 -21.08
C TYR A 476 -14.52 1.55 -20.98
N ASP A 477 -15.38 2.45 -20.52
CA ASP A 477 -16.82 2.21 -20.36
C ASP A 477 -17.64 3.19 -21.20
N VAL A 478 -18.66 2.70 -21.88
CA VAL A 478 -19.60 3.53 -22.63
C VAL A 478 -20.95 3.52 -21.94
N VAL A 479 -21.42 4.70 -21.61
CA VAL A 479 -22.56 4.93 -20.73
C VAL A 479 -23.63 5.73 -21.44
N ARG A 480 -24.88 5.34 -21.25
CA ARG A 480 -26.05 6.18 -21.52
C ARG A 480 -26.54 6.79 -20.21
N ARG A 481 -26.49 8.11 -20.03
CA ARG A 481 -26.84 8.75 -18.75
C ARG A 481 -28.34 8.88 -18.54
N ARG A 482 -29.12 9.02 -19.62
CA ARG A 482 -30.58 9.07 -19.61
C ARG A 482 -31.18 8.20 -20.73
N PRO A 483 -32.35 7.57 -20.52
CA PRO A 483 -32.96 6.71 -21.54
C PRO A 483 -33.19 7.37 -22.90
N ASP A 484 -33.49 8.67 -22.90
CA ASP A 484 -33.79 9.52 -24.07
C ASP A 484 -32.55 10.17 -24.71
N GLN A 485 -31.37 10.00 -24.10
CA GLN A 485 -30.15 10.63 -24.60
C GLN A 485 -29.67 9.97 -25.89
N SER A 486 -29.61 10.76 -26.97
CA SER A 486 -29.13 10.33 -28.28
C SER A 486 -27.61 10.14 -28.36
N SER A 487 -26.86 10.77 -27.46
CA SER A 487 -25.42 10.61 -27.33
C SER A 487 -25.05 9.66 -26.19
N LEU A 488 -23.93 8.96 -26.35
CA LEU A 488 -23.32 8.15 -25.31
C LEU A 488 -22.15 8.92 -24.70
N SER A 489 -21.84 8.66 -23.45
CA SER A 489 -20.66 9.20 -22.76
C SER A 489 -19.61 8.11 -22.66
N ALA A 490 -18.41 8.41 -23.14
CA ALA A 490 -17.24 7.57 -22.98
C ALA A 490 -16.55 7.92 -21.65
N TYR A 491 -16.24 6.88 -20.89
CA TYR A 491 -15.51 6.97 -19.63
C TYR A 491 -14.23 6.16 -19.74
N GLU A 492 -13.14 6.73 -19.24
CA GLU A 492 -11.90 6.03 -19.03
C GLU A 492 -11.52 6.11 -17.55
N ASN A 493 -11.27 4.96 -16.93
CA ASN A 493 -10.98 4.84 -15.50
C ASN A 493 -11.98 5.61 -14.63
N GLY A 494 -13.27 5.52 -14.94
CA GLY A 494 -14.35 6.20 -14.22
C GLY A 494 -14.47 7.71 -14.46
N ARG A 495 -13.69 8.30 -15.38
CA ARG A 495 -13.75 9.72 -15.75
C ARG A 495 -14.27 9.89 -17.16
N ILE A 496 -15.09 10.90 -17.39
CA ILE A 496 -15.62 11.21 -18.73
C ILE A 496 -14.48 11.70 -19.61
N THR A 497 -14.25 11.06 -20.75
CA THR A 497 -13.22 11.46 -21.73
C THR A 497 -13.81 11.98 -23.02
N ASP A 498 -14.95 11.46 -23.45
CA ASP A 498 -15.58 11.88 -24.70
C ASP A 498 -17.10 11.66 -24.72
N THR A 499 -17.75 12.15 -25.77
CA THR A 499 -19.16 11.92 -26.09
C THR A 499 -19.25 11.27 -27.46
N ILE A 500 -19.91 10.12 -27.58
CA ILE A 500 -20.11 9.42 -28.86
C ILE A 500 -21.49 9.80 -29.40
N ARG A 501 -21.52 10.37 -30.61
CA ARG A 501 -22.75 10.74 -31.30
C ARG A 501 -22.91 9.88 -32.54
N ASN A 502 -24.12 9.38 -32.80
CA ASN A 502 -24.42 8.68 -34.04
C ASN A 502 -24.64 9.70 -35.17
N ARG A 503 -23.54 10.26 -35.64
CA ARG A 503 -23.46 11.16 -36.78
C ARG A 503 -22.29 10.70 -37.65
N PRO A 504 -22.47 10.65 -38.97
CA PRO A 504 -21.43 10.20 -39.87
C PRO A 504 -20.34 11.28 -39.99
N PRO A 505 -19.09 10.93 -40.33
CA PRO A 505 -17.96 11.85 -40.33
C PRO A 505 -18.13 13.09 -41.21
N GLU A 506 -18.87 13.00 -42.31
CA GLU A 506 -19.07 14.09 -43.28
C GLU A 506 -19.86 15.28 -42.67
N GLN A 507 -20.55 15.05 -41.55
CA GLN A 507 -21.22 16.09 -40.77
C GLN A 507 -20.29 16.80 -39.77
N TYR A 508 -19.08 16.29 -39.57
CA TYR A 508 -18.05 16.90 -38.73
C TYR A 508 -17.11 17.69 -39.62
N ARG A 509 -17.33 19.01 -39.65
CA ARG A 509 -16.46 19.95 -40.37
C ARG A 509 -15.66 20.83 -39.45
N ILE A 510 -16.00 20.90 -38.17
CA ILE A 510 -15.39 21.84 -37.23
C ILE A 510 -15.13 21.13 -35.92
N ASP A 511 -13.85 20.97 -35.61
CA ASP A 511 -13.34 20.65 -34.28
C ASP A 511 -12.17 21.61 -34.01
N PRO A 512 -12.13 22.32 -32.87
CA PRO A 512 -11.06 23.28 -32.60
C PRO A 512 -9.65 22.65 -32.57
N ARG A 513 -9.56 21.32 -32.45
CA ARG A 513 -8.31 20.56 -32.46
C ARG A 513 -7.84 20.14 -33.86
N VAL A 514 -8.68 20.34 -34.88
CA VAL A 514 -8.36 20.09 -36.30
C VAL A 514 -8.88 21.29 -37.10
N PRO A 515 -8.06 22.34 -37.27
CA PRO A 515 -8.49 23.60 -37.89
C PRO A 515 -9.00 23.41 -39.33
N HIS A 516 -10.29 23.68 -39.54
CA HIS A 516 -10.92 23.66 -40.86
C HIS A 516 -10.40 24.82 -41.74
N ASN A 517 -10.16 24.56 -43.03
CA ASN A 517 -9.63 25.52 -44.02
C ASN A 517 -8.20 26.04 -43.77
N LEU A 518 -7.43 25.42 -42.88
CA LEU A 518 -6.01 25.80 -42.74
C LEU A 518 -5.18 25.25 -43.91
N MET A 519 -5.50 24.04 -44.36
CA MET A 519 -4.88 23.34 -45.49
C MET A 519 -5.95 22.54 -46.23
N ASP A 520 -5.75 22.36 -47.53
CA ASP A 520 -6.58 21.48 -48.37
C ASP A 520 -5.98 20.06 -48.32
N ASP A 521 -6.84 19.05 -48.16
CA ASP A 521 -6.47 17.62 -48.20
C ASP A 521 -5.27 17.19 -47.31
N PRO A 522 -5.18 17.61 -46.03
CA PRO A 522 -4.01 17.33 -45.18
C PRO A 522 -3.83 15.84 -44.82
N VAL A 523 -2.59 15.43 -44.59
CA VAL A 523 -2.23 14.18 -43.91
C VAL A 523 -2.24 14.43 -42.40
N ILE A 524 -3.11 13.73 -41.67
CA ILE A 524 -3.38 14.00 -40.25
C ILE A 524 -2.95 12.83 -39.37
N LEU A 525 -2.18 13.08 -38.30
CA LEU A 525 -1.96 12.14 -37.20
C LEU A 525 -2.80 12.51 -35.99
N ILE A 526 -3.49 11.52 -35.43
CA ILE A 526 -4.25 11.63 -34.19
C ILE A 526 -3.59 10.80 -33.10
N LEU A 527 -3.12 11.46 -32.04
CA LEU A 527 -2.63 10.82 -30.82
C LEU A 527 -3.79 10.72 -29.81
N GLY A 528 -4.22 9.49 -29.53
CA GLY A 528 -5.46 9.16 -28.83
C GLY A 528 -6.65 9.28 -29.77
N ILE A 529 -7.11 8.16 -30.33
CA ILE A 529 -8.27 8.17 -31.26
C ILE A 529 -9.57 7.89 -30.49
N SER A 530 -10.61 8.70 -30.70
CA SER A 530 -11.95 8.44 -30.14
C SER A 530 -13.00 8.10 -31.19
N GLY A 531 -14.20 7.75 -30.74
CA GLY A 531 -15.35 7.51 -31.60
C GLY A 531 -16.11 8.77 -32.03
N ASP A 532 -15.58 9.98 -31.83
CA ASP A 532 -16.32 11.21 -32.16
C ASP A 532 -15.41 12.38 -32.56
N GLY A 533 -15.92 13.61 -32.45
CA GLY A 533 -15.20 14.89 -32.60
C GLY A 533 -13.99 14.90 -33.53
N ILE A 534 -12.82 14.71 -32.93
CA ILE A 534 -11.50 14.80 -33.57
C ILE A 534 -11.30 13.74 -34.66
N THR A 535 -11.62 12.48 -34.37
CA THR A 535 -11.44 11.35 -35.30
C THR A 535 -12.31 11.52 -36.52
N LYS A 536 -13.57 11.94 -36.31
CA LYS A 536 -14.50 12.19 -37.41
C LYS A 536 -14.13 13.41 -38.24
N THR A 537 -13.69 14.49 -37.58
CA THR A 537 -13.27 15.71 -38.28
C THR A 537 -12.01 15.44 -39.09
N ALA A 538 -11.03 14.74 -38.52
CA ALA A 538 -9.83 14.32 -39.24
C ALA A 538 -10.17 13.44 -40.44
N ARG A 539 -11.05 12.44 -40.29
CA ARG A 539 -11.51 11.60 -41.41
C ARG A 539 -12.26 12.39 -42.50
N SER A 540 -13.02 13.41 -42.11
CA SER A 540 -13.80 14.25 -43.02
C SER A 540 -12.94 15.22 -43.83
N LEU A 541 -11.81 15.66 -43.26
CA LEU A 541 -10.95 16.69 -43.86
C LEU A 541 -9.65 16.16 -44.45
N GLY A 542 -9.11 15.06 -43.91
CA GLY A 542 -7.81 14.55 -44.30
C GLY A 542 -7.85 13.68 -45.56
N SER A 543 -6.82 13.79 -46.38
CA SER A 543 -6.60 12.85 -47.50
C SER A 543 -6.13 11.49 -47.01
N MET A 544 -5.41 11.47 -45.89
CA MET A 544 -4.95 10.28 -45.19
C MET A 544 -4.89 10.57 -43.68
N VAL A 545 -5.38 9.62 -42.89
CA VAL A 545 -5.47 9.79 -41.44
C VAL A 545 -4.79 8.62 -40.75
N TYR A 546 -3.84 8.96 -39.89
CA TYR A 546 -3.11 8.05 -39.02
C TYR A 546 -3.58 8.20 -37.57
N GLY A 547 -3.54 7.13 -36.80
CA GLY A 547 -3.94 7.12 -35.39
C GLY A 547 -3.04 6.29 -34.50
N ALA A 548 -2.73 6.78 -33.31
CA ALA A 548 -2.08 6.01 -32.25
C ALA A 548 -2.97 5.97 -31.01
N GLU A 549 -3.29 4.79 -30.50
CA GLU A 549 -4.07 4.63 -29.26
C GLU A 549 -3.41 3.62 -28.33
N ILE A 550 -2.95 4.09 -27.18
CA ILE A 550 -2.28 3.25 -26.19
C ILE A 550 -3.22 2.22 -25.55
N ASN A 551 -4.52 2.51 -25.43
CA ASN A 551 -5.48 1.63 -24.78
C ASN A 551 -6.20 0.69 -25.77
N PRO A 552 -5.85 -0.61 -25.84
CA PRO A 552 -6.52 -1.56 -26.73
C PRO A 552 -8.01 -1.75 -26.44
N ALA A 553 -8.48 -1.40 -25.23
CA ALA A 553 -9.90 -1.47 -24.90
C ALA A 553 -10.73 -0.44 -25.67
N VAL A 554 -10.16 0.75 -25.93
CA VAL A 554 -10.80 1.81 -26.73
C VAL A 554 -10.97 1.33 -28.15
N VAL A 555 -9.86 0.94 -28.79
CA VAL A 555 -9.84 0.44 -30.17
C VAL A 555 -10.83 -0.71 -30.36
N ARG A 556 -10.74 -1.75 -29.51
CA ARG A 556 -11.60 -2.94 -29.59
C ARG A 556 -13.10 -2.60 -29.55
N LEU A 557 -13.50 -1.65 -28.69
CA LEU A 557 -14.91 -1.25 -28.63
C LEU A 557 -15.29 -0.36 -29.82
N GLN A 558 -14.43 0.59 -30.21
CA GLN A 558 -14.71 1.55 -31.28
C GLN A 558 -14.78 0.92 -32.67
N THR A 559 -13.98 -0.12 -32.94
CA THR A 559 -14.01 -0.85 -34.22
C THR A 559 -14.93 -2.07 -34.20
N GLY A 560 -15.51 -2.39 -33.03
CA GLY A 560 -16.46 -3.49 -32.85
C GLY A 560 -17.84 -3.01 -32.44
N ALA A 561 -18.18 -3.21 -31.18
CA ALA A 561 -19.54 -3.02 -30.67
C ALA A 561 -20.08 -1.57 -30.78
N LEU A 562 -19.20 -0.57 -30.91
CA LEU A 562 -19.58 0.84 -31.01
C LEU A 562 -19.74 1.36 -32.43
N VAL A 563 -19.41 0.59 -33.48
CA VAL A 563 -19.54 1.03 -34.89
C VAL A 563 -20.92 1.62 -35.20
N PRO A 564 -22.05 1.02 -34.78
CA PRO A 564 -23.39 1.58 -35.04
C PRO A 564 -23.68 2.90 -34.31
N TYR A 565 -22.89 3.24 -33.29
CA TYR A 565 -23.08 4.43 -32.45
C TYR A 565 -22.09 5.54 -32.78
N ASN A 566 -20.91 5.19 -33.28
CA ASN A 566 -19.86 6.14 -33.61
C ASN A 566 -19.88 6.52 -35.11
N GLY A 567 -20.82 6.05 -35.91
CA GLY A 567 -20.88 6.38 -37.34
C GLY A 567 -19.69 5.85 -38.13
N ASP A 568 -19.12 4.73 -37.68
CA ASP A 568 -17.95 4.09 -38.28
C ASP A 568 -16.71 5.02 -38.30
N ALA A 569 -16.45 5.70 -37.19
CA ALA A 569 -15.45 6.77 -37.10
C ALA A 569 -14.02 6.33 -37.45
N TYR A 570 -13.71 5.04 -37.29
CA TYR A 570 -12.36 4.47 -37.49
C TYR A 570 -12.13 3.96 -38.91
N ARG A 571 -13.18 3.91 -39.74
CA ARG A 571 -13.04 3.43 -41.11
C ARG A 571 -12.12 4.36 -41.90
N ASP A 572 -11.28 3.76 -42.75
CA ASP A 572 -10.29 4.46 -43.59
C ASP A 572 -9.19 5.20 -42.77
N ILE A 573 -9.01 4.87 -41.49
CA ILE A 573 -7.91 5.35 -40.64
C ILE A 573 -6.88 4.24 -40.47
N GLU A 574 -5.61 4.53 -40.75
CA GLU A 574 -4.49 3.63 -40.42
C GLU A 574 -4.09 3.86 -38.97
N TYR A 575 -4.32 2.88 -38.08
CA TYR A 575 -4.03 3.06 -36.67
C TYR A 575 -3.23 1.91 -36.06
N GLU A 576 -2.49 2.24 -35.00
CA GLU A 576 -1.72 1.29 -34.20
C GLU A 576 -2.05 1.40 -32.71
N VAL A 577 -2.03 0.25 -32.03
CA VAL A 577 -2.17 0.19 -30.57
C VAL A 577 -0.80 0.32 -29.94
N VAL A 578 -0.37 1.56 -29.72
CA VAL A 578 0.98 1.87 -29.24
C VAL A 578 0.97 3.21 -28.47
N ASP A 579 1.99 3.42 -27.65
CA ASP A 579 2.23 4.72 -27.04
C ASP A 579 2.50 5.79 -28.11
N GLY A 580 1.91 6.98 -27.96
CA GLY A 580 1.97 8.03 -28.98
C GLY A 580 3.39 8.56 -29.24
N ARG A 581 4.28 8.56 -28.24
CA ARG A 581 5.68 8.98 -28.44
C ARG A 581 6.44 7.93 -29.22
N THR A 582 6.27 6.67 -28.85
CA THR A 582 6.87 5.54 -29.56
C THR A 582 6.43 5.55 -31.03
N TYR A 583 5.14 5.79 -31.28
CA TYR A 583 4.62 5.91 -32.65
C TYR A 583 5.30 7.04 -33.44
N ILE A 584 5.42 8.24 -32.87
CA ILE A 584 6.10 9.37 -33.56
C ILE A 584 7.56 9.04 -33.85
N GLU A 585 8.28 8.47 -32.87
CA GLU A 585 9.71 8.13 -33.00
C GLU A 585 9.96 7.04 -34.06
N GLU A 586 9.03 6.10 -34.23
CA GLU A 586 9.16 4.98 -35.17
C GLU A 586 8.52 5.25 -36.53
N SER A 587 7.63 6.25 -36.63
CA SER A 587 6.87 6.50 -37.84
C SER A 587 7.74 7.03 -38.98
N PRO A 588 7.67 6.44 -40.19
CA PRO A 588 8.37 6.96 -41.36
C PRO A 588 7.60 8.10 -42.05
N HIS A 589 6.39 8.43 -41.58
CA HIS A 589 5.51 9.38 -42.24
C HIS A 589 5.77 10.82 -41.76
N SER A 590 5.51 11.77 -42.64
CA SER A 590 5.42 13.19 -42.29
C SER A 590 3.96 13.61 -42.29
N TYR A 591 3.59 14.46 -41.33
CA TYR A 591 2.20 14.86 -41.10
C TYR A 591 2.05 16.36 -41.29
N ASP A 592 1.01 16.78 -41.99
CA ASP A 592 0.64 18.19 -42.10
C ASP A 592 0.03 18.70 -40.79
N MET A 593 -0.69 17.82 -40.10
CA MET A 593 -1.30 18.11 -38.80
C MET A 593 -1.09 16.95 -37.83
N ILE A 594 -0.57 17.24 -36.64
CA ILE A 594 -0.56 16.32 -35.50
C ILE A 594 -1.51 16.88 -34.46
N THR A 595 -2.49 16.09 -34.05
CA THR A 595 -3.47 16.49 -33.04
C THR A 595 -3.49 15.51 -31.88
N LEU A 596 -3.68 16.03 -30.67
CA LEU A 596 -3.61 15.28 -29.42
C LEU A 596 -4.98 15.36 -28.73
N MET A 597 -5.60 14.20 -28.55
CA MET A 597 -6.91 14.11 -27.91
C MET A 597 -6.78 13.74 -26.43
N ASN A 598 -7.39 14.53 -25.55
CA ASN A 598 -7.84 14.23 -24.18
C ASN A 598 -7.04 13.23 -23.30
N ALA A 599 -5.74 13.02 -23.51
CA ALA A 599 -4.85 12.30 -22.59
C ALA A 599 -4.82 12.94 -21.18
N HIS A 600 -5.31 14.18 -21.07
CA HIS A 600 -5.29 15.02 -19.87
C HIS A 600 -6.28 14.63 -18.76
N ALA A 601 -7.51 14.21 -19.10
CA ALA A 601 -8.60 14.18 -18.11
C ALA A 601 -8.73 12.83 -17.39
N ALA A 602 -8.33 11.73 -18.03
CA ALA A 602 -8.50 10.38 -17.49
C ALA A 602 -7.43 10.00 -16.45
N ARG A 603 -6.21 10.54 -16.58
CA ARG A 603 -5.02 10.01 -15.88
C ARG A 603 -4.30 11.03 -14.97
N GLY A 604 -4.77 12.27 -14.89
CA GLY A 604 -4.25 13.30 -13.98
C GLY A 604 -5.35 14.13 -13.29
N ARG A 605 -5.05 14.74 -12.14
CA ARG A 605 -5.93 15.77 -11.56
C ARG A 605 -5.85 17.03 -12.43
N THR A 606 -6.99 17.66 -12.71
CA THR A 606 -7.12 18.92 -13.45
C THR A 606 -6.30 20.09 -12.88
N SER A 607 -5.73 19.96 -11.68
CA SER A 607 -4.86 20.95 -11.03
C SER A 607 -3.36 20.84 -11.37
N GLY A 608 -2.97 20.00 -12.34
CA GLY A 608 -1.58 19.94 -12.86
C GLY A 608 -0.55 19.34 -11.91
N ARG A 609 -0.97 18.69 -10.82
CA ARG A 609 -0.08 18.14 -9.77
C ARG A 609 0.33 16.68 -9.97
N ALA A 610 -0.17 16.00 -10.99
CA ALA A 610 0.20 14.62 -11.29
C ALA A 610 0.62 14.53 -12.77
N PRO A 611 1.87 14.14 -13.08
CA PRO A 611 2.27 13.87 -14.45
C PRO A 611 1.41 12.73 -15.00
N SER A 612 0.90 12.87 -16.23
CA SER A 612 0.33 11.73 -16.95
C SER A 612 1.45 10.72 -17.22
N PRO A 613 1.25 9.42 -16.97
CA PRO A 613 2.27 8.39 -17.21
C PRO A 613 2.72 8.28 -18.68
N GLU A 614 2.02 8.95 -19.58
CA GLU A 614 2.24 8.94 -21.03
C GLU A 614 3.32 9.94 -21.45
N TYR A 615 3.69 10.90 -20.58
CA TYR A 615 4.71 11.92 -20.85
C TYR A 615 4.52 12.73 -22.15
N LEU A 616 3.33 12.71 -22.76
CA LEU A 616 2.98 13.43 -24.00
C LEU A 616 2.92 14.96 -23.85
N HIS A 617 2.98 15.47 -22.62
CA HIS A 617 2.97 16.92 -22.34
C HIS A 617 4.32 17.41 -21.79
N THR A 618 5.39 16.78 -22.23
CA THR A 618 6.77 17.14 -21.88
C THR A 618 7.40 17.96 -22.99
N ARG A 619 8.48 18.68 -22.68
CA ARG A 619 9.25 19.40 -23.70
C ARG A 619 9.83 18.42 -24.71
N GLU A 620 10.28 17.27 -24.21
CA GLU A 620 10.87 16.18 -24.98
C GLU A 620 9.87 15.68 -26.03
N ALA A 621 8.60 15.44 -25.65
CA ALA A 621 7.55 15.01 -26.57
C ALA A 621 7.12 16.05 -27.61
N MET A 622 7.41 17.35 -27.39
CA MET A 622 7.09 18.42 -28.34
C MET A 622 8.23 18.71 -29.33
N VAL A 623 9.43 18.16 -29.06
CA VAL A 623 10.65 18.40 -29.86
C VAL A 623 11.08 17.13 -30.62
N SER A 624 10.64 15.95 -30.17
CA SER A 624 10.66 14.70 -30.95
C SER A 624 9.79 14.86 -32.20
#